data_AF-A0A5E4JEE5-F1
#
_entry.id   AF-A0A5E4JEE5-F1
#
_cell.length_a   1.000
_cell.length_b   1.000
_cell.length_c   1.000
_cell.angle_alpha   90.00
_cell.angle_beta   90.00
_cell.angle_gamma   90.00
#
_symmetry.space_group_name_H-M   'P 1'
#
loop_
_entity.id
_entity.type
_entity.pdbx_description
1 polymer ?
#
loop_
_entity_poly.entity_id
_entity_poly.type
_entity_poly.pdbx_seq_one_letter_code
_entity_poly.pdbx_strand_id
1 'polypeptide(L)'
;MKPFDIAVYAIVAVALIVLLFTVFSQLNPIQNNTQLLKQYLGEAQIQTMTGKTVSLGAVLYKNGELFNSKDLEERNTLVAFECVNERDCCTKSSDMRKDENCSKAIEWDSTYAIIKQGKKITTSVRCNRLEGLPVCKIYLAGLPAQTKIDKISIIDASLGVGEIKVTVTDTGSVPIASATNSVRLYKRDGNGWMLTDYIIEPKSLDILMPQEKHEFFWSINPANSGEYRAEFVFEAQNGGSDTNSIIFTLDKMQFCKTTDGVETVAGGEPDTFWEIHNCTGCTYAYECAAAWNAKAGKQFNILSADKAYCVKTTEEGAC
;
A
#
# COMPACT_ATOMS: atom_id res chain seq x y z
N MET A 1 -20.73 43.83 -59.29
CA MET A 1 -21.12 42.49 -58.80
C MET A 1 -22.57 42.26 -59.12
N LYS A 2 -22.92 41.10 -59.68
CA LYS A 2 -24.34 40.76 -59.86
C LYS A 2 -24.91 40.38 -58.49
N PRO A 3 -26.19 40.67 -58.22
CA PRO A 3 -26.82 40.32 -56.93
C PRO A 3 -26.73 38.83 -56.61
N PHE A 4 -26.65 37.98 -57.64
CA PHE A 4 -26.42 36.54 -57.50
C PHE A 4 -25.04 36.20 -56.90
N ASP A 5 -23.98 36.88 -57.33
CA ASP A 5 -22.63 36.63 -56.83
C ASP A 5 -22.54 36.95 -55.33
N ILE A 6 -23.19 38.05 -54.91
CA ILE A 6 -23.26 38.47 -53.50
C ILE A 6 -23.97 37.41 -52.64
N ALA A 7 -25.07 36.85 -53.14
CA ALA A 7 -25.81 35.80 -52.43
C ALA A 7 -24.96 34.52 -52.27
N VAL A 8 -24.21 34.13 -53.31
CA VAL A 8 -23.32 32.96 -53.26
C VAL A 8 -22.20 33.19 -52.23
N TYR A 9 -21.57 34.36 -52.23
CA TYR A 9 -20.54 34.68 -51.23
C TYR A 9 -21.09 34.69 -49.80
N ALA A 10 -22.32 35.18 -49.58
CA ALA A 10 -22.95 35.16 -48.27
C ALA A 10 -23.23 33.72 -47.78
N ILE A 11 -23.72 32.83 -48.65
CA ILE A 11 -23.97 31.43 -48.31
C ILE A 11 -22.65 30.72 -47.96
N VAL A 12 -21.61 30.92 -48.76
CA VAL A 12 -20.29 30.33 -48.52
C VAL A 12 -19.68 30.84 -47.21
N ALA A 13 -19.81 32.14 -46.91
CA ALA A 13 -19.33 32.71 -45.65
C ALA A 13 -20.07 32.13 -44.44
N VAL A 14 -21.40 31.98 -44.50
CA VAL A 14 -22.17 31.36 -43.41
C VAL A 14 -21.78 29.89 -43.23
N ALA A 15 -21.61 29.13 -44.31
CA ALA A 15 -21.17 27.74 -44.23
C ALA A 15 -19.78 27.60 -43.59
N LEU A 16 -18.83 28.48 -43.96
CA LEU A 16 -17.50 28.52 -43.35
C LEU A 16 -17.53 28.88 -41.86
N ILE A 17 -18.36 29.85 -41.48
CA ILE A 17 -18.54 30.24 -40.07
C ILE A 17 -19.09 29.05 -39.27
N VAL A 18 -20.13 28.39 -39.76
CA VAL A 18 -20.71 27.21 -39.09
C VAL A 18 -19.67 26.10 -38.95
N LEU A 19 -18.89 25.83 -40.01
CA LEU A 19 -17.87 24.79 -40.01
C LEU A 19 -16.75 25.10 -39.00
N LEU A 20 -16.31 26.36 -38.92
CA LEU A 20 -15.37 26.83 -37.91
C LEU A 20 -15.95 26.65 -36.49
N PHE A 21 -17.20 27.04 -36.24
CA PHE A 21 -17.84 26.84 -34.94
C PHE A 21 -17.93 25.36 -34.54
N THR A 22 -18.22 24.45 -35.47
CA THR A 22 -18.21 23.00 -35.18
C THR A 22 -16.81 22.47 -34.86
N VAL A 23 -15.77 22.91 -35.58
CA VAL A 23 -14.39 22.50 -35.29
C VAL A 23 -13.93 23.06 -33.93
N PHE A 24 -14.21 24.32 -33.64
CA PHE A 24 -13.86 24.94 -32.36
C PHE A 24 -14.61 24.34 -31.17
N SER A 25 -15.87 23.92 -31.33
CA SER A 25 -16.63 23.26 -30.27
C SER A 25 -16.19 21.81 -30.01
N GLN A 26 -15.70 21.10 -31.02
CA GLN A 26 -15.06 19.79 -30.82
C GLN A 26 -13.68 19.89 -30.16
N LEU A 27 -12.94 20.96 -30.42
CA LEU A 27 -11.63 21.20 -29.81
C LEU A 27 -11.72 21.71 -28.37
N ASN A 28 -12.83 22.37 -28.00
CA ASN A 28 -13.11 22.84 -26.65
C ASN A 28 -14.52 22.44 -26.22
N PRO A 29 -14.78 21.14 -25.95
CA PRO A 29 -16.06 20.75 -25.39
C PRO A 29 -16.26 21.54 -24.10
N ILE A 30 -17.40 22.20 -23.97
CA ILE A 30 -17.81 22.82 -22.71
C ILE A 30 -17.93 21.66 -21.71
N GLN A 31 -16.86 21.40 -20.95
CA GLN A 31 -16.87 20.37 -19.94
C GLN A 31 -17.88 20.78 -18.87
N ASN A 32 -18.89 19.95 -18.71
CA ASN A 32 -19.77 20.04 -17.56
C ASN A 32 -18.99 19.50 -16.35
N ASN A 33 -18.40 20.41 -15.56
CA ASN A 33 -17.58 20.05 -14.41
C ASN A 33 -18.34 19.17 -13.40
N THR A 34 -19.66 19.27 -13.32
CA THR A 34 -20.50 18.38 -12.50
C THR A 34 -20.44 16.93 -13.00
N GLN A 35 -20.54 16.70 -14.31
CA GLN A 35 -20.43 15.36 -14.90
C GLN A 35 -19.01 14.80 -14.75
N LEU A 36 -18.00 15.66 -14.90
CA LEU A 36 -16.60 15.29 -14.65
C LEU A 36 -16.41 14.81 -13.20
N LEU A 37 -16.89 15.58 -12.22
CA LEU A 37 -16.82 15.20 -10.81
C LEU A 37 -17.52 13.87 -10.54
N LYS A 38 -18.70 13.63 -11.11
CA LYS A 38 -19.42 12.34 -10.98
C LYS A 38 -18.62 11.16 -11.51
N GLN A 39 -18.00 11.31 -12.68
CA GLN A 39 -17.15 10.26 -13.24
C GLN A 39 -16.03 9.88 -12.27
N TYR A 40 -15.30 10.87 -11.76
CA TYR A 40 -14.18 10.64 -10.85
C TYR A 40 -14.60 10.16 -9.46
N LEU A 41 -15.80 10.54 -8.99
CA LEU A 41 -16.41 9.94 -7.80
C LEU A 41 -16.65 8.44 -8.02
N GLY A 42 -17.18 8.04 -9.18
CA GLY A 42 -17.35 6.63 -9.54
C GLY A 42 -16.03 5.85 -9.58
N GLU A 43 -14.97 6.45 -10.15
CA GLU A 43 -13.63 5.85 -10.17
C GLU A 43 -13.04 5.70 -8.75
N ALA A 44 -13.16 6.73 -7.91
CA ALA A 44 -12.69 6.71 -6.53
C ALA A 44 -13.49 5.71 -5.66
N GLN A 45 -14.77 5.50 -5.95
CA GLN A 45 -15.59 4.48 -5.28
C GLN A 45 -15.05 3.07 -5.49
N ILE A 46 -14.54 2.74 -6.68
CA ILE A 46 -13.91 1.44 -6.96
C ILE A 46 -12.66 1.24 -6.08
N GLN A 47 -11.97 2.33 -5.76
CA GLN A 47 -10.75 2.33 -4.93
C GLN A 47 -11.02 2.51 -3.42
N THR A 48 -12.28 2.56 -2.98
CA THR A 48 -12.67 2.84 -1.57
C THR A 48 -11.98 1.98 -0.53
N MET A 49 -11.65 0.73 -0.85
CA MET A 49 -10.98 -0.17 0.09
C MET A 49 -9.55 0.26 0.43
N THR A 50 -8.93 1.11 -0.40
CA THR A 50 -7.55 1.57 -0.21
C THR A 50 -7.47 3.01 0.29
N GLY A 51 -8.57 3.77 0.26
CA GLY A 51 -8.55 5.20 0.58
C GLY A 51 -7.58 6.01 -0.29
N LYS A 52 -7.32 5.55 -1.51
CA LYS A 52 -6.46 6.24 -2.47
C LYS A 52 -7.16 7.45 -3.09
N THR A 53 -6.38 8.49 -3.28
CA THR A 53 -6.81 9.72 -3.93
C THR A 53 -6.73 9.58 -5.45
N VAL A 54 -7.83 9.89 -6.14
CA VAL A 54 -7.89 10.00 -7.59
C VAL A 54 -7.77 11.47 -7.97
N SER A 55 -6.72 11.83 -8.68
CA SER A 55 -6.45 13.22 -9.09
C SER A 55 -7.09 13.52 -10.44
N LEU A 56 -7.85 14.61 -10.50
CA LEU A 56 -8.36 15.20 -11.75
C LEU A 56 -7.34 16.17 -12.35
N GLY A 57 -6.28 16.50 -11.62
CA GLY A 57 -5.34 17.55 -11.99
C GLY A 57 -6.01 18.94 -11.95
N ALA A 58 -5.56 19.83 -12.82
CA ALA A 58 -6.00 21.22 -12.87
C ALA A 58 -7.25 21.39 -13.74
N VAL A 59 -8.43 21.40 -13.11
CA VAL A 59 -9.74 21.56 -13.77
C VAL A 59 -10.05 23.05 -13.94
N LEU A 60 -10.50 23.46 -15.12
CA LEU A 60 -10.92 24.84 -15.37
C LEU A 60 -12.37 25.05 -14.92
N TYR A 61 -12.56 25.82 -13.85
CA TYR A 61 -13.88 26.19 -13.36
C TYR A 61 -14.25 27.61 -13.80
N LYS A 62 -15.53 27.82 -14.15
CA LYS A 62 -16.05 29.15 -14.48
C LYS A 62 -16.42 29.93 -13.21
N ASN A 63 -16.40 31.25 -13.32
CA ASN A 63 -16.89 32.11 -12.25
C ASN A 63 -18.40 31.86 -12.00
N GLY A 64 -18.78 31.73 -10.74
CA GLY A 64 -20.15 31.46 -10.30
C GLY A 64 -20.56 29.99 -10.34
N GLU A 65 -19.67 29.06 -10.70
CA GLU A 65 -20.00 27.63 -10.62
C GLU A 65 -20.25 27.23 -9.17
N LEU A 66 -21.41 26.59 -8.94
CA LEU A 66 -21.85 26.06 -7.66
C LEU A 66 -21.98 24.54 -7.78
N PHE A 67 -21.37 23.84 -6.84
CA PHE A 67 -21.51 22.41 -6.67
C PHE A 67 -22.16 22.14 -5.32
N ASN A 68 -23.25 21.38 -5.32
CA ASN A 68 -23.87 20.87 -4.10
C ASN A 68 -23.53 19.38 -3.95
N SER A 69 -23.23 18.96 -2.73
CA SER A 69 -22.98 17.56 -2.37
C SER A 69 -24.11 16.67 -2.85
N LYS A 70 -25.37 17.04 -2.57
CA LYS A 70 -26.57 16.27 -2.95
C LYS A 70 -26.71 16.05 -4.46
N ASP A 71 -26.22 16.97 -5.28
CA ASP A 71 -26.27 16.83 -6.74
C ASP A 71 -25.23 15.82 -7.25
N LEU A 72 -24.19 15.56 -6.45
CA LEU A 72 -23.08 14.64 -6.73
C LEU A 72 -23.22 13.29 -6.01
N GLU A 73 -24.10 13.19 -5.01
CA GLU A 73 -24.41 11.94 -4.33
C GLU A 73 -25.04 10.92 -5.29
N GLU A 74 -24.60 9.66 -5.17
CA GLU A 74 -25.17 8.54 -5.92
C GLU A 74 -25.47 7.38 -4.98
N ARG A 75 -26.72 6.90 -5.02
CA ARG A 75 -27.24 5.76 -4.25
C ARG A 75 -27.04 5.93 -2.74
N ASN A 76 -25.91 5.44 -2.22
CA ASN A 76 -25.56 5.34 -0.81
C ASN A 76 -24.21 6.02 -0.49
N THR A 77 -23.67 6.78 -1.44
CA THR A 77 -22.40 7.49 -1.24
C THR A 77 -22.67 8.92 -0.83
N LEU A 78 -22.17 9.30 0.34
CA LEU A 78 -22.18 10.69 0.80
C LEU A 78 -21.02 11.44 0.14
N VAL A 79 -21.28 12.67 -0.30
CA VAL A 79 -20.26 13.53 -0.91
C VAL A 79 -20.03 14.73 -0.02
N ALA A 80 -18.77 15.04 0.25
CA ALA A 80 -18.40 16.26 0.95
C ALA A 80 -17.31 17.02 0.19
N PHE A 81 -17.22 18.33 0.41
CA PHE A 81 -16.11 19.14 -0.09
C PHE A 81 -15.11 19.41 1.01
N GLU A 82 -13.85 19.55 0.62
CA GLU A 82 -12.77 19.98 1.49
C GLU A 82 -11.83 20.86 0.69
N CYS A 83 -11.41 21.99 1.24
CA CYS A 83 -10.36 22.77 0.61
C CYS A 83 -9.02 22.54 1.29
N VAL A 84 -8.02 22.18 0.48
CA VAL A 84 -6.68 21.83 0.94
C VAL A 84 -5.82 23.06 1.19
N ASN A 85 -5.96 24.11 0.36
CA ASN A 85 -5.19 25.33 0.48
C ASN A 85 -6.06 26.49 0.97
N GLU A 86 -5.91 26.84 2.25
CA GLU A 86 -6.63 27.94 2.88
C GLU A 86 -6.36 29.30 2.21
N ARG A 87 -5.26 29.49 1.48
CA ARG A 87 -5.02 30.75 0.74
C ARG A 87 -6.00 30.95 -0.40
N ASP A 88 -6.46 29.87 -1.01
CA ASP A 88 -7.41 29.88 -2.12
C ASP A 88 -8.87 29.80 -1.68
N CYS A 89 -9.10 29.53 -0.39
CA CYS A 89 -10.40 29.15 0.14
C CYS A 89 -10.84 29.95 1.36
N CYS A 90 -12.10 30.34 1.37
CA CYS A 90 -12.79 30.86 2.54
C CYS A 90 -13.84 29.83 2.97
N THR A 91 -13.94 29.59 4.27
CA THR A 91 -15.08 28.86 4.82
C THR A 91 -16.23 29.86 4.97
N LYS A 92 -17.45 29.46 4.60
CA LYS A 92 -18.62 30.20 5.05
C LYS A 92 -18.82 29.85 6.52
N SER A 93 -18.19 30.63 7.38
CA SER A 93 -18.23 30.42 8.82
C SER A 93 -19.67 30.33 9.31
N SER A 94 -20.01 29.23 9.99
CA SER A 94 -21.21 29.12 10.83
C SER A 94 -21.15 30.04 12.04
N ASP A 95 -19.95 30.49 12.43
CA ASP A 95 -19.73 31.52 13.44
C ASP A 95 -19.78 32.91 12.81
N MET A 96 -20.66 33.74 13.36
CA MET A 96 -21.02 35.10 12.96
C MET A 96 -19.87 36.13 13.05
N ARG A 97 -18.69 35.87 12.48
CA ARG A 97 -17.72 36.90 12.12
C ARG A 97 -17.64 36.97 10.60
N LYS A 98 -18.56 37.78 10.09
CA LYS A 98 -18.68 38.26 8.72
C LYS A 98 -17.32 38.55 8.06
N ASP A 99 -16.84 37.63 7.24
CA ASP A 99 -16.32 38.02 5.94
C ASP A 99 -17.51 37.99 4.98
N GLU A 100 -18.34 39.03 5.03
CA GLU A 100 -19.54 39.17 4.17
C GLU A 100 -19.18 39.19 2.67
N ASN A 101 -17.90 39.30 2.32
CA ASN A 101 -17.39 39.11 0.97
C ASN A 101 -16.15 38.21 1.01
N CYS A 102 -16.34 36.92 0.80
CA CYS A 102 -15.21 36.06 0.47
C CYS A 102 -14.52 36.57 -0.81
N SER A 103 -13.30 37.08 -0.64
CA SER A 103 -12.45 37.59 -1.74
C SER A 103 -11.57 36.51 -2.38
N LYS A 104 -11.56 35.31 -1.79
CA LYS A 104 -10.77 34.17 -2.27
C LYS A 104 -11.44 33.49 -3.46
N ALA A 105 -10.69 32.65 -4.15
CA ALA A 105 -11.15 32.03 -5.40
C ALA A 105 -12.28 31.02 -5.18
N ILE A 106 -12.34 30.39 -4.00
CA ILE A 106 -13.27 29.33 -3.66
C ILE A 106 -13.92 29.66 -2.32
N GLU A 107 -15.25 29.59 -2.27
CA GLU A 107 -16.05 29.59 -1.05
C GLU A 107 -16.58 28.17 -0.84
N TRP A 108 -16.32 27.57 0.33
CA TRP A 108 -16.68 26.17 0.57
C TRP A 108 -17.22 25.92 1.97
N ASP A 109 -18.02 24.87 2.07
CA ASP A 109 -18.30 24.14 3.30
C ASP A 109 -18.37 22.63 2.99
N SER A 110 -18.64 21.80 3.99
CA SER A 110 -18.73 20.34 3.77
C SER A 110 -19.81 19.92 2.76
N THR A 111 -20.81 20.75 2.49
CA THR A 111 -21.99 20.45 1.67
C THR A 111 -22.00 21.11 0.29
N TYR A 112 -21.20 22.16 0.07
CA TYR A 112 -21.12 22.85 -1.21
C TYR A 112 -19.75 23.49 -1.47
N ALA A 113 -19.48 23.80 -2.74
CA ALA A 113 -18.39 24.66 -3.17
C ALA A 113 -18.85 25.67 -4.23
N ILE A 114 -18.49 26.94 -4.08
CA ILE A 114 -18.75 28.03 -5.03
C ILE A 114 -17.42 28.57 -5.55
N ILE A 115 -17.27 28.62 -6.86
CA ILE A 115 -16.11 29.19 -7.54
C ILE A 115 -16.36 30.69 -7.75
N LYS A 116 -15.69 31.54 -6.97
CA LYS A 116 -15.84 33.00 -6.99
C LYS A 116 -14.95 33.69 -8.04
N GLN A 117 -13.92 32.99 -8.50
CA GLN A 117 -13.00 33.47 -9.54
C GLN A 117 -12.71 32.31 -10.49
N GLY A 118 -13.10 32.46 -11.76
CA GLY A 118 -12.87 31.42 -12.76
C GLY A 118 -11.39 31.20 -12.98
N LYS A 119 -10.89 30.01 -12.63
CA LYS A 119 -9.48 29.63 -12.75
C LYS A 119 -9.31 28.13 -12.83
N LYS A 120 -8.09 27.69 -13.15
CA LYS A 120 -7.70 26.30 -13.01
C LYS A 120 -7.48 25.97 -11.53
N ILE A 121 -8.16 24.95 -11.03
CA ILE A 121 -8.10 24.51 -9.63
C ILE A 121 -7.71 23.03 -9.62
N THR A 122 -6.66 22.70 -8.88
CA THR A 122 -6.29 21.31 -8.62
C THR A 122 -7.43 20.64 -7.85
N THR A 123 -8.01 19.61 -8.46
CA THR A 123 -9.13 18.87 -7.90
C THR A 123 -8.75 17.40 -7.77
N SER A 124 -9.15 16.79 -6.65
CA SER A 124 -9.00 15.36 -6.45
C SER A 124 -10.15 14.81 -5.62
N VAL A 125 -10.31 13.50 -5.65
CA VAL A 125 -11.39 12.80 -4.94
C VAL A 125 -10.80 11.63 -4.18
N ARG A 126 -11.23 11.45 -2.93
CA ARG A 126 -10.92 10.25 -2.16
C ARG A 126 -12.17 9.73 -1.49
N CYS A 127 -12.39 8.43 -1.59
CA CYS A 127 -13.53 7.78 -0.96
C CYS A 127 -13.04 6.78 0.09
N ASN A 128 -13.66 6.83 1.27
CA ASN A 128 -13.40 5.93 2.38
C ASN A 128 -14.72 5.31 2.85
N ARG A 129 -14.67 4.30 3.71
CA ARG A 129 -15.84 3.81 4.45
C ARG A 129 -15.84 4.36 5.86
N LEU A 130 -16.89 5.07 6.23
CA LEU A 130 -17.15 5.52 7.59
C LEU A 130 -18.35 4.74 8.11
N GLU A 131 -18.14 3.91 9.13
CA GLU A 131 -19.20 3.07 9.73
C GLU A 131 -19.96 2.20 8.70
N GLY A 132 -19.25 1.74 7.67
CA GLY A 132 -19.81 0.93 6.59
C GLY A 132 -20.45 1.73 5.44
N LEU A 133 -20.61 3.05 5.58
CA LEU A 133 -21.11 3.93 4.52
C LEU A 133 -19.96 4.49 3.68
N PRO A 134 -20.03 4.43 2.33
CA PRO A 134 -19.04 5.08 1.48
C PRO A 134 -19.20 6.60 1.56
N VAL A 135 -18.12 7.29 1.96
CA VAL A 135 -18.05 8.74 2.02
C VAL A 135 -16.92 9.19 1.10
N CYS A 136 -17.26 9.99 0.11
CA CYS A 136 -16.33 10.58 -0.84
C CYS A 136 -16.12 12.06 -0.54
N LYS A 137 -14.87 12.47 -0.46
CA LYS A 137 -14.48 13.87 -0.32
C LYS A 137 -13.88 14.38 -1.61
N ILE A 138 -14.36 15.53 -2.07
CA ILE A 138 -13.82 16.29 -3.19
C ILE A 138 -12.89 17.35 -2.61
N TYR A 139 -11.62 17.24 -2.93
CA TYR A 139 -10.56 18.14 -2.49
C TYR A 139 -10.31 19.19 -3.55
N LEU A 140 -10.39 20.46 -3.14
CA LEU A 140 -10.13 21.61 -3.98
C LEU A 140 -8.84 22.33 -3.56
N ALA A 141 -8.21 22.99 -4.54
CA ALA A 141 -7.01 23.81 -4.38
C ALA A 141 -5.78 23.06 -3.84
N GLY A 142 -5.70 21.74 -4.05
CA GLY A 142 -4.55 20.95 -3.66
C GLY A 142 -4.84 19.46 -3.68
N LEU A 143 -3.78 18.68 -3.45
CA LEU A 143 -3.90 17.24 -3.20
C LEU A 143 -3.96 17.02 -1.69
N PRO A 144 -4.94 16.25 -1.17
CA PRO A 144 -4.93 15.87 0.24
C PRO A 144 -3.66 15.08 0.57
N ALA A 145 -3.37 14.96 1.86
CA ALA A 145 -2.40 14.02 2.37
C ALA A 145 -2.66 12.63 1.76
N GLN A 146 -1.61 11.99 1.22
CA GLN A 146 -1.73 10.69 0.57
C GLN A 146 -0.45 9.88 0.80
N THR A 147 -0.58 8.82 1.59
CA THR A 147 0.54 7.90 1.80
C THR A 147 0.85 7.10 0.54
N LYS A 148 2.14 6.87 0.31
CA LYS A 148 2.65 5.85 -0.60
C LYS A 148 3.79 5.05 0.05
N ILE A 149 3.78 3.72 -0.07
CA ILE A 149 4.92 2.86 0.25
C ILE A 149 5.82 2.79 -1.00
N ASP A 150 6.97 3.47 -0.94
CA ASP A 150 7.87 3.62 -2.10
C ASP A 150 8.77 2.40 -2.32
N LYS A 151 9.37 1.90 -1.25
CA LYS A 151 10.38 0.84 -1.32
C LYS A 151 10.31 -0.02 -0.07
N ILE A 152 10.43 -1.32 -0.27
CA ILE A 152 10.65 -2.30 0.78
C ILE A 152 11.95 -3.03 0.46
N SER A 153 12.81 -3.21 1.47
CA SER A 153 14.05 -3.97 1.32
C SER A 153 14.37 -4.72 2.61
N ILE A 154 14.99 -5.89 2.47
CA ILE A 154 15.57 -6.62 3.60
C ILE A 154 17.05 -6.22 3.71
N ILE A 155 17.41 -5.74 4.89
CA ILE A 155 18.78 -5.47 5.32
C ILE A 155 19.17 -6.68 6.16
N ASP A 156 20.25 -7.34 5.76
CA ASP A 156 20.84 -8.48 6.47
C ASP A 156 19.85 -9.62 6.78
N ALA A 157 19.69 -10.55 5.82
CA ALA A 157 18.88 -11.76 5.99
C ALA A 157 19.70 -12.96 6.51
N SER A 158 20.91 -12.70 7.05
CA SER A 158 21.82 -13.75 7.46
C SER A 158 21.46 -14.31 8.85
N LEU A 159 21.78 -15.58 9.10
CA LEU A 159 21.61 -16.22 10.41
C LEU A 159 20.16 -16.32 10.92
N GLY A 160 19.17 -16.22 10.03
CA GLY A 160 17.75 -16.30 10.38
C GLY A 160 17.19 -15.08 11.10
N VAL A 161 17.97 -14.01 11.21
CA VAL A 161 17.50 -12.68 11.56
C VAL A 161 17.43 -11.88 10.27
N GLY A 162 16.38 -11.06 10.14
CA GLY A 162 16.20 -10.09 9.06
C GLY A 162 15.91 -8.72 9.64
N GLU A 163 16.40 -7.66 9.03
CA GLU A 163 15.84 -6.32 9.26
C GLU A 163 15.06 -5.89 8.01
N ILE A 164 13.79 -5.54 8.17
CA ILE A 164 13.00 -5.01 7.07
C ILE A 164 12.99 -3.49 7.12
N LYS A 165 13.45 -2.85 6.05
CA LYS A 165 13.36 -1.42 5.83
C LYS A 165 12.22 -1.09 4.89
N VAL A 166 11.34 -0.19 5.31
CA VAL A 166 10.23 0.33 4.51
C VAL A 166 10.34 1.84 4.42
N THR A 167 10.36 2.36 3.20
CA THR A 167 10.30 3.80 2.94
C THR A 167 8.87 4.19 2.57
N VAL A 168 8.30 5.12 3.31
CA VAL A 168 7.00 5.73 3.01
C VAL A 168 7.18 7.19 2.66
N THR A 169 6.28 7.73 1.86
CA THR A 169 6.30 9.13 1.43
C THR A 169 4.89 9.71 1.48
N ASP A 170 4.76 10.98 1.88
CA ASP A 170 3.54 11.75 1.64
C ASP A 170 3.55 12.33 0.23
N THR A 171 2.67 11.85 -0.64
CA THR A 171 2.52 12.35 -2.01
C THR A 171 1.55 13.53 -2.11
N GLY A 172 0.92 13.91 -1.00
CA GLY A 172 0.00 15.03 -0.92
C GLY A 172 0.66 16.39 -0.87
N SER A 173 -0.17 17.41 -0.63
CA SER A 173 0.26 18.81 -0.44
C SER A 173 0.02 19.33 0.98
N VAL A 174 -0.51 18.50 1.88
CA VAL A 174 -0.71 18.79 3.30
C VAL A 174 -0.15 17.64 4.14
N PRO A 175 0.36 17.91 5.36
CA PRO A 175 1.00 16.88 6.16
C PRO A 175 0.06 15.73 6.51
N ILE A 176 0.60 14.52 6.53
CA ILE A 176 -0.06 13.36 7.16
C ILE A 176 0.08 13.52 8.68
N ALA A 177 -1.01 13.29 9.41
CA ALA A 177 -1.01 13.27 10.87
C ALA A 177 -1.46 11.90 11.40
N SER A 178 -0.86 11.48 12.52
CA SER A 178 -1.23 10.28 13.27
C SER A 178 -1.38 9.03 12.40
N ALA A 179 -0.24 8.55 11.89
CA ALA A 179 -0.17 7.38 11.05
C ALA A 179 0.36 6.15 11.79
N THR A 180 -0.02 4.97 11.33
CA THR A 180 0.44 3.69 11.84
C THR A 180 0.90 2.81 10.68
N ASN A 181 2.06 2.18 10.82
CA ASN A 181 2.58 1.18 9.91
C ASN A 181 2.62 -0.18 10.61
N SER A 182 1.92 -1.15 10.05
CA SER A 182 1.83 -2.52 10.57
C SER A 182 2.41 -3.52 9.59
N VAL A 183 2.94 -4.62 10.10
CA VAL A 183 3.56 -5.67 9.31
C VAL A 183 2.91 -7.01 9.63
N ARG A 184 2.52 -7.75 8.59
CA ARG A 184 2.08 -9.14 8.70
C ARG A 184 3.07 -10.03 7.98
N LEU A 185 3.50 -11.08 8.66
CA LEU A 185 4.45 -12.04 8.12
C LEU A 185 3.72 -13.33 7.73
N TYR A 186 3.95 -13.79 6.51
CA TYR A 186 3.42 -15.04 6.01
C TYR A 186 4.57 -15.98 5.63
N LYS A 187 4.42 -17.27 5.90
CA LYS A 187 5.37 -18.31 5.48
C LYS A 187 4.83 -19.05 4.27
N ARG A 188 5.70 -19.42 3.34
CA ARG A 188 5.35 -20.31 2.23
C ARG A 188 5.06 -21.72 2.76
N ASP A 189 3.91 -22.25 2.38
CA ASP A 189 3.55 -23.66 2.60
C ASP A 189 2.92 -24.24 1.33
N GLY A 190 3.63 -25.17 0.71
CA GLY A 190 3.35 -25.64 -0.65
C GLY A 190 3.19 -24.49 -1.65
N ASN A 191 1.99 -24.36 -2.22
CA ASN A 191 1.65 -23.32 -3.20
C ASN A 191 1.04 -22.05 -2.57
N GLY A 192 0.82 -22.02 -1.25
CA GLY A 192 0.13 -20.95 -0.54
C GLY A 192 1.02 -20.15 0.42
N TRP A 193 0.44 -19.06 0.94
CA TRP A 193 1.02 -18.25 2.01
C TRP A 193 0.17 -18.42 3.27
N MET A 194 0.77 -18.87 4.36
CA MET A 194 0.10 -18.99 5.66
C MET A 194 0.58 -17.89 6.59
N LEU A 195 -0.35 -17.20 7.25
CA LEU A 195 -0.01 -16.20 8.26
C LEU A 195 0.75 -16.87 9.41
N THR A 196 1.86 -16.28 9.82
CA THR A 196 2.63 -16.79 10.96
C THR A 196 2.04 -16.30 12.27
N ASP A 197 2.40 -16.98 13.36
CA ASP A 197 2.16 -16.54 14.75
C ASP A 197 3.16 -15.47 15.21
N TYR A 198 4.09 -15.05 14.34
CA TYR A 198 5.11 -14.06 14.66
C TYR A 198 4.50 -12.65 14.73
N ILE A 199 4.43 -12.10 15.93
CA ILE A 199 3.85 -10.77 16.19
C ILE A 199 4.92 -9.70 15.95
N ILE A 200 4.58 -8.72 15.12
CA ILE A 200 5.41 -7.54 14.84
C ILE A 200 4.67 -6.32 15.37
N GLU A 201 5.26 -5.61 16.32
CA GLU A 201 4.67 -4.40 16.87
C GLU A 201 4.53 -3.31 15.79
N PRO A 202 3.35 -2.66 15.68
CA PRO A 202 3.16 -1.56 14.76
C PRO A 202 3.99 -0.35 15.19
N LYS A 203 4.39 0.47 14.21
CA LYS A 203 5.10 1.72 14.46
C LYS A 203 4.22 2.89 14.09
N SER A 204 4.14 3.89 14.97
CA SER A 204 3.40 5.12 14.71
C SER A 204 4.32 6.24 14.23
N LEU A 205 3.71 7.19 13.51
CA LEU A 205 4.34 8.42 13.07
C LEU A 205 3.37 9.58 13.30
N ASP A 206 3.78 10.56 14.09
CA ASP A 206 2.89 11.67 14.48
C ASP A 206 2.62 12.61 13.31
N ILE A 207 3.65 12.93 12.53
CA ILE A 207 3.56 13.81 11.38
C ILE A 207 4.53 13.38 10.27
N LEU A 208 4.09 13.48 9.01
CA LEU A 208 4.94 13.38 7.83
C LEU A 208 4.65 14.59 6.94
N MET A 209 5.67 15.40 6.65
CA MET A 209 5.49 16.59 5.83
C MET A 209 5.31 16.23 4.35
N PRO A 210 4.69 17.10 3.55
CA PRO A 210 4.52 16.87 2.11
C PRO A 210 5.86 16.55 1.42
N GLN A 211 5.88 15.49 0.61
CA GLN A 211 7.05 14.97 -0.11
C GLN A 211 8.20 14.46 0.78
N GLU A 212 8.04 14.48 2.11
CA GLU A 212 9.00 13.90 3.03
C GLU A 212 8.95 12.37 2.95
N LYS A 213 10.13 11.76 3.06
CA LYS A 213 10.28 10.31 3.15
C LYS A 213 10.60 9.94 4.58
N HIS A 214 9.92 8.93 5.08
CA HIS A 214 10.22 8.34 6.38
C HIS A 214 10.55 6.86 6.23
N GLU A 215 11.51 6.39 7.02
CA GLU A 215 11.99 5.02 6.97
C GLU A 215 11.65 4.30 8.27
N PHE A 216 10.92 3.20 8.15
CA PHE A 216 10.68 2.28 9.26
C PHE A 216 11.56 1.05 9.13
N PHE A 217 11.98 0.54 10.28
CA PHE A 217 12.84 -0.64 10.39
C PHE A 217 12.18 -1.65 11.33
N TRP A 218 12.09 -2.92 10.95
CA TRP A 218 11.64 -4.00 11.84
C TRP A 218 12.62 -5.14 11.85
N SER A 219 13.04 -5.56 13.04
CA SER A 219 13.80 -6.79 13.20
C SER A 219 12.84 -7.99 13.23
N ILE A 220 13.10 -8.98 12.40
CA ILE A 220 12.37 -10.24 12.31
C ILE A 220 13.31 -11.40 12.63
N ASN A 221 12.84 -12.36 13.43
CA ASN A 221 13.56 -13.60 13.75
C ASN A 221 12.58 -14.76 13.88
N PRO A 222 11.95 -15.20 12.78
CA PRO A 222 10.98 -16.29 12.83
C PRO A 222 11.65 -17.62 13.23
N ALA A 223 10.88 -18.53 13.80
CA ALA A 223 11.40 -19.77 14.37
C ALA A 223 12.11 -20.67 13.34
N ASN A 224 11.66 -20.68 12.09
CA ASN A 224 12.08 -21.64 11.07
C ASN A 224 12.70 -20.94 9.86
N SER A 225 13.62 -21.62 9.17
CA SER A 225 14.04 -21.20 7.82
C SER A 225 12.90 -21.32 6.82
N GLY A 226 13.03 -20.62 5.69
CA GLY A 226 12.14 -20.75 4.55
C GLY A 226 11.88 -19.43 3.84
N GLU A 227 10.96 -19.48 2.88
CA GLU A 227 10.50 -18.31 2.15
C GLU A 227 9.34 -17.64 2.90
N TYR A 228 9.44 -16.32 3.06
CA TYR A 228 8.49 -15.48 3.77
C TYR A 228 8.01 -14.34 2.88
N ARG A 229 6.77 -13.89 3.14
CA ARG A 229 6.20 -12.66 2.58
C ARG A 229 5.87 -11.72 3.73
N ALA A 230 6.47 -10.53 3.74
CA ALA A 230 6.08 -9.47 4.65
C ALA A 230 5.14 -8.50 3.91
N GLU A 231 3.94 -8.32 4.44
CA GLU A 231 2.94 -7.37 3.97
C GLU A 231 2.88 -6.18 4.92
N PHE A 232 2.99 -4.99 4.36
CA PHE A 232 3.02 -3.72 5.08
C PHE A 232 1.74 -2.97 4.80
N VAL A 233 1.10 -2.49 5.86
CA VAL A 233 -0.07 -1.63 5.75
C VAL A 233 0.25 -0.34 6.50
N PHE A 234 0.35 0.75 5.75
CA PHE A 234 0.46 2.09 6.32
C PHE A 234 -0.91 2.75 6.24
N GLU A 235 -1.44 3.17 7.39
CA GLU A 235 -2.74 3.82 7.51
C GLU A 235 -2.58 5.15 8.22
N ALA A 236 -3.25 6.18 7.70
CA ALA A 236 -3.27 7.50 8.28
C ALA A 236 -4.67 8.10 8.23
N GLN A 237 -5.07 8.77 9.31
CA GLN A 237 -6.42 9.32 9.45
C GLN A 237 -6.77 10.28 8.30
N ASN A 238 -5.85 11.18 7.95
CA ASN A 238 -6.01 12.14 6.86
C ASN A 238 -5.24 11.76 5.59
N GLY A 239 -4.37 10.73 5.65
CA GLY A 239 -3.48 10.29 4.57
C GLY A 239 -3.99 9.10 3.75
N GLY A 240 -5.10 8.47 4.15
CA GLY A 240 -5.59 7.24 3.52
C GLY A 240 -4.75 6.04 3.92
N SER A 241 -4.70 5.01 3.07
CA SER A 241 -3.87 3.83 3.30
C SER A 241 -3.11 3.41 2.06
N ASP A 242 -1.98 2.74 2.26
CA ASP A 242 -1.29 2.01 1.19
C ASP A 242 -0.78 0.67 1.71
N THR A 243 -0.77 -0.32 0.82
CA THR A 243 -0.36 -1.69 1.14
C THR A 243 0.61 -2.19 0.10
N ASN A 244 1.71 -2.79 0.56
CA ASN A 244 2.71 -3.38 -0.32
C ASN A 244 3.38 -4.57 0.38
N SER A 245 4.06 -5.44 -0.37
CA SER A 245 4.70 -6.62 0.21
C SER A 245 6.01 -6.98 -0.46
N ILE A 246 6.90 -7.62 0.29
CA ILE A 246 8.15 -8.20 -0.21
C ILE A 246 8.20 -9.69 0.10
N ILE A 247 8.79 -10.46 -0.80
CA ILE A 247 9.12 -11.87 -0.60
C ILE A 247 10.63 -11.99 -0.37
N PHE A 248 11.04 -12.79 0.60
CA PHE A 248 12.44 -13.02 0.94
C PHE A 248 12.63 -14.39 1.58
N THR A 249 13.86 -14.89 1.53
CA THR A 249 14.23 -16.15 2.17
C THR A 249 15.05 -15.87 3.41
N LEU A 250 14.71 -16.56 4.51
CA LEU A 250 15.54 -16.61 5.70
C LEU A 250 16.14 -18.00 5.84
N ASP A 251 17.46 -18.05 5.82
CA ASP A 251 18.22 -19.24 6.13
C ASP A 251 18.76 -19.09 7.55
N LYS A 252 18.13 -19.77 8.53
CA LYS A 252 18.87 -20.05 9.76
C LYS A 252 20.05 -20.90 9.35
N MET A 253 21.27 -20.43 9.65
CA MET A 253 22.41 -21.34 9.63
C MET A 253 22.04 -22.49 10.56
N GLN A 254 21.96 -23.70 10.00
CA GLN A 254 22.03 -24.89 10.83
C GLN A 254 23.40 -24.85 11.50
N PHE A 255 23.43 -24.39 12.75
CA PHE A 255 24.64 -24.42 13.56
C PHE A 255 25.10 -25.87 13.75
N CYS A 256 24.12 -26.79 13.83
CA CYS A 256 24.34 -28.21 13.94
C CYS A 256 24.80 -28.81 12.59
N LYS A 257 26.07 -29.19 12.51
CA LYS A 257 26.68 -29.86 11.36
C LYS A 257 27.14 -31.25 11.74
N THR A 258 26.81 -32.25 10.92
CA THR A 258 27.38 -33.60 11.02
C THR A 258 28.89 -33.54 10.84
N THR A 259 29.66 -34.32 11.59
CA THR A 259 31.10 -34.52 11.35
C THR A 259 31.37 -35.95 10.89
N ASP A 260 32.56 -36.25 10.38
CA ASP A 260 32.86 -37.61 9.88
C ASP A 260 33.29 -38.59 11.00
N GLY A 261 33.16 -38.18 12.28
CA GLY A 261 33.51 -39.02 13.42
C GLY A 261 32.42 -40.03 13.75
N VAL A 262 32.71 -41.32 13.59
CA VAL A 262 31.84 -42.46 13.93
C VAL A 262 32.53 -43.35 14.96
N GLU A 263 31.84 -43.66 16.05
CA GLU A 263 32.28 -44.60 17.09
C GLU A 263 31.31 -45.79 17.10
N THR A 264 31.81 -47.02 17.01
CA THR A 264 30.97 -48.23 17.13
C THR A 264 31.11 -48.83 18.52
N VAL A 265 30.00 -49.06 19.20
CA VAL A 265 29.94 -49.66 20.54
C VAL A 265 29.07 -50.92 20.50
N ALA A 266 29.44 -51.95 21.25
CA ALA A 266 28.61 -53.14 21.40
C ALA A 266 27.31 -52.79 22.13
N GLY A 267 26.18 -53.22 21.59
CA GLY A 267 24.87 -53.08 22.21
C GLY A 267 24.68 -54.04 23.39
N GLY A 268 23.60 -53.84 24.15
CA GLY A 268 23.26 -54.69 25.30
C GLY A 268 22.77 -56.10 24.94
N GLU A 269 22.45 -56.34 23.66
CA GLU A 269 21.97 -57.63 23.15
C GLU A 269 23.02 -58.28 22.24
N PRO A 270 23.08 -59.63 22.16
CA PRO A 270 23.94 -60.32 21.21
C PRO A 270 23.75 -59.79 19.80
N ASP A 271 24.86 -59.57 19.09
CA ASP A 271 24.87 -59.17 17.67
C ASP A 271 24.25 -57.79 17.36
N THR A 272 24.04 -56.95 18.38
CA THR A 272 23.63 -55.55 18.21
C THR A 272 24.81 -54.60 18.41
N PHE A 273 24.93 -53.57 17.57
CA PHE A 273 25.93 -52.52 17.69
C PHE A 273 25.30 -51.14 17.54
N TRP A 274 25.80 -50.17 18.29
CA TRP A 274 25.41 -48.76 18.15
C TRP A 274 26.53 -48.04 17.40
N GLU A 275 26.20 -47.42 16.27
CA GLU A 275 27.08 -46.44 15.64
C GLU A 275 26.70 -45.06 16.17
N ILE A 276 27.63 -44.44 16.87
CA ILE A 276 27.50 -43.11 17.47
C ILE A 276 28.15 -42.12 16.51
N HIS A 277 27.35 -41.18 16.02
CA HIS A 277 27.76 -40.17 15.07
C HIS A 277 27.82 -38.81 15.74
N ASN A 278 28.89 -38.07 15.45
CA ASN A 278 29.13 -36.78 16.06
C ASN A 278 28.54 -35.63 15.23
N CYS A 279 28.22 -34.55 15.91
CA CYS A 279 27.84 -33.27 15.34
C CYS A 279 28.56 -32.13 16.06
N THR A 280 28.65 -30.98 15.42
CA THR A 280 29.22 -29.76 16.00
C THR A 280 28.24 -28.61 15.86
N GLY A 281 28.25 -27.68 16.83
CA GLY A 281 27.40 -26.49 16.81
C GLY A 281 25.92 -26.73 17.10
N CYS A 282 25.54 -27.89 17.62
CA CYS A 282 24.17 -28.19 18.02
C CYS A 282 23.88 -27.61 19.41
N THR A 283 22.74 -26.94 19.56
CA THR A 283 22.26 -26.39 20.84
C THR A 283 21.42 -27.42 21.59
N TYR A 284 20.66 -28.25 20.87
CA TYR A 284 19.75 -29.23 21.45
C TYR A 284 20.01 -30.65 20.92
N ALA A 285 19.77 -31.67 21.75
CA ALA A 285 20.05 -33.07 21.45
C ALA A 285 19.30 -33.64 20.23
N TYR A 286 18.10 -33.12 19.93
CA TYR A 286 17.36 -33.55 18.75
C TYR A 286 17.97 -33.04 17.43
N GLU A 287 18.77 -31.95 17.47
CA GLU A 287 19.29 -31.32 16.25
C GLU A 287 20.33 -32.21 15.56
N CYS A 288 21.17 -32.92 16.33
CA CYS A 288 22.16 -33.82 15.77
C CYS A 288 21.52 -35.03 15.08
N ALA A 289 20.50 -35.63 15.71
CA ALA A 289 19.75 -36.73 15.11
C ALA A 289 19.03 -36.28 13.83
N ALA A 290 18.39 -35.10 13.83
CA ALA A 290 17.74 -34.54 12.65
C ALA A 290 18.73 -34.27 11.49
N ALA A 291 19.93 -33.75 11.80
CA ALA A 291 20.97 -33.50 10.81
C ALA A 291 21.46 -34.80 10.15
N TRP A 292 21.65 -35.87 10.91
CA TRP A 292 22.04 -37.18 10.38
C TRP A 292 20.91 -37.88 9.62
N ASN A 293 19.66 -37.77 10.08
CA ASN A 293 18.48 -38.25 9.35
C ASN A 293 18.41 -37.65 7.94
N ALA A 294 18.65 -36.34 7.83
CA ALA A 294 18.66 -35.63 6.55
C ALA A 294 19.85 -36.02 5.65
N LYS A 295 21.04 -36.26 6.22
CA LYS A 295 22.27 -36.59 5.46
C LYS A 295 22.28 -38.04 4.95
N ALA A 296 21.90 -39.00 5.79
CA ALA A 296 22.04 -40.43 5.51
C ALA A 296 20.74 -41.09 5.04
N GLY A 297 19.59 -40.43 5.18
CA GLY A 297 18.27 -40.99 4.81
C GLY A 297 17.86 -42.19 5.66
N LYS A 298 18.44 -42.34 6.86
CA LYS A 298 18.17 -43.40 7.85
C LYS A 298 17.71 -42.78 9.16
N GLN A 299 17.13 -43.60 10.05
CA GLN A 299 16.67 -43.14 11.36
C GLN A 299 17.81 -43.19 12.39
N PHE A 300 18.11 -42.03 12.95
CA PHE A 300 19.01 -41.78 14.07
C PHE A 300 18.21 -41.40 15.31
N ASN A 301 18.62 -41.92 16.44
CA ASN A 301 18.10 -41.66 17.77
C ASN A 301 18.97 -40.64 18.50
N ILE A 302 18.37 -39.99 19.50
CA ILE A 302 19.01 -38.92 20.28
C ILE A 302 19.93 -39.55 21.33
N LEU A 303 21.22 -39.16 21.37
CA LEU A 303 22.14 -39.52 22.45
C LEU A 303 22.46 -38.30 23.34
N SER A 304 22.92 -37.20 22.74
CA SER A 304 23.26 -35.93 23.40
C SER A 304 23.14 -34.76 22.42
N ALA A 305 23.40 -33.52 22.89
CA ALA A 305 23.45 -32.32 22.05
C ALA A 305 24.30 -32.52 20.78
N ASP A 306 25.45 -33.15 20.95
CA ASP A 306 26.52 -33.32 19.96
C ASP A 306 26.62 -34.74 19.39
N LYS A 307 25.74 -35.68 19.80
CA LYS A 307 25.80 -37.07 19.35
C LYS A 307 24.41 -37.63 19.04
N ALA A 308 24.34 -38.38 17.96
CA ALA A 308 23.20 -39.20 17.58
C ALA A 308 23.67 -40.64 17.39
N TYR A 309 22.76 -41.61 17.49
CA TYR A 309 23.12 -43.01 17.25
C TYR A 309 22.09 -43.76 16.42
N CYS A 310 22.54 -44.75 15.69
CA CYS A 310 21.71 -45.73 15.00
C CYS A 310 22.08 -47.14 15.49
N VAL A 311 21.14 -48.07 15.39
CA VAL A 311 21.34 -49.46 15.81
C VAL A 311 21.50 -50.31 14.55
N LYS A 312 22.56 -51.13 14.49
CA LYS A 312 22.79 -52.13 13.43
C LYS A 312 22.83 -53.54 14.01
N THR A 313 22.33 -54.51 13.25
CA THR A 313 22.48 -55.95 13.50
C THR A 313 23.51 -56.54 12.53
N THR A 314 24.17 -57.63 12.90
CA THR A 314 25.27 -58.26 12.14
C THR A 314 24.96 -58.61 10.67
N GLU A 315 23.70 -58.62 10.25
CA GLU A 315 23.31 -59.05 8.90
C GLU A 315 23.15 -57.96 7.84
N GLU A 316 23.06 -56.65 8.13
CA GLU A 316 22.98 -55.62 7.07
C GLU A 316 23.56 -54.23 7.44
N GLY A 317 24.54 -53.77 6.64
CA GLY A 317 24.85 -52.36 6.36
C GLY A 317 25.49 -51.50 7.46
N ALA A 318 26.49 -50.69 7.12
CA ALA A 318 26.84 -49.50 7.92
C ALA A 318 25.62 -48.58 8.02
N CYS A 319 25.49 -47.79 9.09
CA CYS A 319 24.68 -46.58 9.01
C CYS A 319 25.35 -45.61 8.02
#